data_AF-D7TMS6-F1
#
_entry.id   AF-D7TMS6-F1
#
_cell.length_a   1.000
_cell.length_b   1.000
_cell.length_c   1.000
_cell.angle_alpha   90.00
_cell.angle_beta   90.00
_cell.angle_gamma   90.00
#
_symmetry.space_group_name_H-M   'P 1'
#
loop_
_entity.id
_entity.type
_entity.pdbx_description
1 polymer ?
#
loop_
_entity_poly.entity_id
_entity_poly.type
_entity_poly.pdbx_seq_one_letter_code
_entity_poly.pdbx_strand_id
1 'polypeptide(L)'
;MASVEKIRNAQCAKGPSTILAIGTATPENCVYQSDYADYYFRVTKSEQLTELKKKFNRICEKSIIKKHYIHLTEKMLEEHPILVSTWPHLLIYGRRSSLLRYPSLVRK
;
A
#
# COMPACT_ATOMS: atom_id res chain seq x y z
N MET A 1 -29.53 4.69 41.79
CA MET A 1 -29.45 4.55 40.31
C MET A 1 -29.48 5.90 39.58
N ALA A 2 -30.13 6.95 40.09
CA ALA A 2 -30.21 8.28 39.44
C ALA A 2 -28.87 9.03 39.22
N SER A 3 -27.76 8.63 39.85
CA SER A 3 -26.46 9.31 39.66
C SER A 3 -25.78 8.94 38.34
N VAL A 4 -25.94 7.69 37.88
CA VAL A 4 -25.25 7.19 36.69
C VAL A 4 -25.83 7.80 35.41
N GLU A 5 -27.16 7.98 35.33
CA GLU A 5 -27.81 8.64 34.20
C GLU A 5 -27.44 10.12 34.06
N LYS A 6 -27.32 10.85 35.18
CA LYS A 6 -26.91 12.26 35.16
C LYS A 6 -25.49 12.43 34.63
N ILE A 7 -24.57 11.55 35.04
CA ILE A 7 -23.18 11.54 34.57
C ILE A 7 -23.15 11.26 33.06
N ARG A 8 -23.90 10.25 32.60
CA ARG A 8 -23.96 9.88 31.18
C ARG A 8 -24.53 11.00 30.29
N ASN A 9 -25.62 11.65 30.72
CA ASN A 9 -26.25 12.72 29.95
C ASN A 9 -25.38 13.98 29.86
N ALA A 10 -24.57 14.27 30.88
CA ALA A 10 -23.61 15.39 30.86
C ALA A 10 -22.42 15.14 29.91
N GLN A 11 -22.04 13.87 29.72
CA GLN A 11 -20.93 13.47 28.83
C GLN A 11 -21.34 13.30 27.36
N CYS A 12 -22.64 13.09 27.09
CA CYS A 12 -23.12 12.93 25.72
C CYS A 12 -22.98 14.23 24.91
N ALA A 13 -22.32 14.13 23.76
CA ALA A 13 -22.32 15.18 22.76
C ALA A 13 -23.75 15.41 22.25
N LYS A 14 -24.11 16.68 22.07
CA LYS A 14 -25.40 17.07 21.48
C LYS A 14 -25.20 17.31 20.00
N GLY A 15 -25.98 16.63 19.18
CA GLY A 15 -26.01 16.83 17.73
C GLY A 15 -25.34 15.71 16.92
N PRO A 16 -25.42 15.80 15.59
CA PRO A 16 -24.87 14.80 14.69
C PRO A 16 -23.33 14.88 14.63
N SER A 17 -22.69 13.74 14.38
CA SER A 17 -21.24 13.69 14.14
C SER A 17 -20.89 14.48 12.86
N THR A 18 -19.88 15.34 12.96
CA THR A 18 -19.44 16.21 11.86
C THR A 18 -17.93 16.09 11.69
N ILE A 19 -17.47 16.02 10.43
CA ILE A 19 -16.04 16.02 10.11
C ILE A 19 -15.50 17.44 10.31
N LEU A 20 -14.57 17.61 11.25
CA LEU A 20 -13.95 18.91 11.54
C LEU A 20 -12.71 19.19 10.68
N ALA A 21 -11.93 18.16 10.35
CA ALA A 21 -10.75 18.27 9.50
C ALA A 21 -10.39 16.93 8.86
N ILE A 22 -9.75 16.99 7.69
CA ILE A 22 -9.12 15.84 7.02
C ILE A 22 -7.70 16.25 6.64
N GLY A 23 -6.72 15.47 7.10
CA GLY A 23 -5.31 15.61 6.69
C GLY A 23 -4.84 14.35 5.98
N THR A 24 -4.10 14.52 4.88
CA THR A 24 -3.52 13.41 4.11
C THR A 24 -2.02 13.64 3.92
N ALA A 25 -1.21 12.60 4.09
CA ALA A 25 0.23 12.62 3.81
C ALA A 25 0.59 11.43 2.91
N THR A 26 1.46 11.68 1.92
CA THR A 26 1.98 10.65 1.02
C THR A 26 3.51 10.61 1.11
N PRO A 27 4.13 9.43 0.98
CA PRO A 27 5.58 9.32 0.84
C PRO A 27 6.12 10.13 -0.34
N GLU A 28 7.39 10.54 -0.27
CA GLU A 28 8.03 11.34 -1.33
C GLU A 28 8.26 10.54 -2.63
N ASN A 29 8.53 9.24 -2.50
CA ASN A 29 8.83 8.39 -3.64
C ASN A 29 7.57 8.12 -4.48
N CYS A 30 7.58 8.58 -5.72
CA CYS A 30 6.48 8.53 -6.67
C CYS A 30 6.89 7.73 -7.91
N VAL A 31 6.14 6.66 -8.21
CA VAL A 31 6.35 5.82 -9.39
C VAL A 31 5.14 5.93 -10.31
N TYR A 32 5.38 6.20 -11.59
CA TYR A 32 4.31 6.31 -12.60
C TYR A 32 3.85 4.93 -13.05
N GLN A 33 2.56 4.81 -13.35
CA GLN A 33 1.98 3.51 -13.75
C GLN A 33 2.51 2.99 -15.08
N SER A 34 2.93 3.89 -15.98
CA SER A 34 3.60 3.55 -17.24
C SER A 34 4.88 2.76 -17.01
N ASP A 35 5.65 3.16 -15.99
CA ASP A 35 6.99 2.65 -15.74
C ASP A 35 6.98 1.60 -14.63
N TYR A 36 5.85 1.43 -13.95
CA TYR A 36 5.72 0.59 -12.76
C TYR A 36 6.02 -0.88 -13.05
N ALA A 37 5.62 -1.37 -14.22
CA ALA A 37 5.91 -2.74 -14.61
C ALA A 37 7.41 -2.97 -14.83
N ASP A 38 8.08 -2.07 -15.53
CA ASP A 38 9.52 -2.18 -15.74
C ASP A 38 10.29 -2.05 -14.42
N TYR A 39 9.90 -1.09 -13.58
CA TYR A 39 10.43 -0.92 -12.23
C TYR A 39 10.28 -2.20 -11.40
N TYR A 40 9.08 -2.77 -11.35
CA TYR A 40 8.79 -3.95 -10.53
C TYR A 40 9.65 -5.16 -10.92
N PHE A 41 9.75 -5.46 -12.22
CA PHE A 41 10.49 -6.63 -12.70
C PHE A 41 12.01 -6.45 -12.56
N ARG A 42 12.50 -5.21 -12.71
CA ARG A 42 13.90 -4.86 -12.46
C ARG A 42 14.29 -5.07 -11.00
N VAL A 43 13.52 -4.47 -10.08
CA VAL A 43 13.81 -4.52 -8.64
C VAL A 43 13.63 -5.94 -8.08
N THR A 44 12.69 -6.72 -8.63
CA THR A 44 12.51 -8.12 -8.24
C THR A 44 13.45 -9.11 -8.93
N LYS A 45 14.37 -8.64 -9.79
CA LYS A 45 15.31 -9.47 -10.58
C LYS A 45 14.61 -10.59 -11.36
N SER A 46 13.40 -10.32 -11.85
CA SER A 46 12.53 -11.31 -12.49
C SER A 46 12.30 -11.04 -13.98
N GLU A 47 13.18 -10.24 -14.61
CA GLU A 47 13.08 -9.81 -16.01
C GLU A 47 12.98 -10.96 -17.02
N GLN A 48 13.50 -12.14 -16.66
CA GLN A 48 13.41 -13.36 -17.47
C GLN A 48 11.97 -13.85 -17.67
N LEU A 49 11.02 -13.48 -16.78
CA LEU A 49 9.61 -13.86 -16.84
C LEU A 49 8.81 -12.98 -17.81
N THR A 50 9.18 -13.00 -19.09
CA THR A 50 8.64 -12.11 -20.13
C THR A 50 7.13 -12.24 -20.34
N GLU A 51 6.57 -13.45 -20.23
CA GLU A 51 5.11 -13.67 -20.31
C GLU A 51 4.36 -13.05 -19.14
N LEU A 52 4.92 -13.16 -17.93
CA LEU A 52 4.33 -12.58 -16.73
C LEU A 52 4.38 -11.06 -16.81
N LYS A 53 5.49 -10.50 -17.32
CA LYS A 53 5.64 -9.06 -17.58
C LYS A 53 4.58 -8.54 -18.56
N LYS A 54 4.32 -9.25 -19.66
CA LYS A 54 3.24 -8.89 -20.61
C LYS A 54 1.86 -8.87 -19.95
N LYS A 55 1.55 -9.87 -19.12
CA LYS A 55 0.29 -9.91 -18.36
C LYS A 55 0.20 -8.74 -17.37
N PHE A 56 1.30 -8.43 -16.71
CA PHE A 56 1.37 -7.33 -15.74
C PHE A 56 1.23 -5.96 -16.40
N ASN A 57 1.83 -5.74 -17.57
CA ASN A 57 1.65 -4.51 -18.36
C ASN A 57 0.16 -4.29 -18.67
N ARG A 58 -0.54 -5.33 -19.15
CA ARG A 58 -1.98 -5.25 -19.43
C ARG A 58 -2.81 -4.93 -18.18
N ILE A 59 -2.39 -5.42 -17.01
CA ILE A 59 -3.03 -5.08 -15.72
C ILE A 59 -2.79 -3.61 -15.38
N CYS A 60 -1.55 -3.13 -15.55
CA CYS A 60 -1.19 -1.74 -15.26
C CYS A 60 -1.93 -0.76 -16.18
N GLU A 61 -2.03 -1.06 -17.47
CA GLU A 61 -2.79 -0.26 -18.45
C GLU A 61 -4.30 -0.21 -18.12
N LYS A 62 -4.86 -1.31 -17.62
CA LYS A 62 -6.29 -1.40 -17.27
C LYS A 62 -6.60 -0.83 -15.90
N SER A 63 -5.64 -0.81 -14.99
CA SER A 63 -5.80 -0.11 -13.73
C SER A 63 -5.81 1.38 -14.04
N ILE A 64 -6.91 2.07 -13.74
CA ILE A 64 -7.11 3.51 -14.04
C ILE A 64 -6.19 4.41 -13.15
N ILE A 65 -5.08 3.85 -12.66
CA ILE A 65 -4.13 4.47 -11.75
C ILE A 65 -3.08 5.21 -12.57
N LYS A 66 -2.78 6.45 -12.18
CA LYS A 66 -1.76 7.27 -12.86
C LYS A 66 -0.37 7.13 -12.21
N LYS A 67 -0.32 7.13 -10.89
CA LYS A 67 0.91 7.10 -10.10
C LYS A 67 0.68 6.44 -8.74
N HIS A 68 1.75 5.86 -8.21
CA HIS A 68 1.81 5.25 -6.89
C HIS A 68 2.83 5.99 -6.03
N TYR A 69 2.43 6.33 -4.80
CA TYR A 69 3.38 6.74 -3.78
C TYR A 69 3.78 5.52 -2.96
N ILE A 70 5.05 5.16 -3.02
CA ILE A 70 5.57 3.89 -2.48
C ILE A 70 6.67 4.21 -1.49
N HIS A 71 6.50 3.85 -0.22
CA HIS A 71 7.53 4.07 0.79
C HIS A 71 8.82 3.27 0.53
N LEU A 72 8.66 2.05 -0.01
CA LEU A 72 9.77 1.17 -0.36
C LEU A 72 10.59 1.74 -1.52
N THR A 73 11.85 2.07 -1.25
CA THR A 73 12.84 2.48 -2.26
C THR A 73 13.73 1.30 -2.64
N GLU A 74 14.43 1.40 -3.78
CA GLU A 74 15.34 0.35 -4.26
C GLU A 74 16.41 -0.02 -3.21
N LYS A 75 16.97 0.97 -2.51
CA LYS A 75 17.94 0.76 -1.43
C LYS A 75 17.39 -0.10 -0.28
N MET A 76 16.14 0.13 0.13
CA MET A 76 15.52 -0.68 1.21
C MET A 76 15.23 -2.11 0.76
N LEU A 77 15.00 -2.32 -0.54
CA LEU A 77 14.76 -3.64 -1.11
C LEU A 77 16.08 -4.43 -1.28
N GLU A 78 17.19 -3.74 -1.52
CA GLU A 78 18.54 -4.34 -1.51
C GLU A 78 18.96 -4.82 -0.12
N GLU A 79 18.65 -4.05 0.94
CA GLU A 79 18.93 -4.42 2.33
C GLU A 79 18.11 -5.64 2.80
N HIS A 80 16.98 -5.93 2.15
CA HIS A 80 16.03 -6.97 2.55
C HIS A 80 15.63 -7.90 1.39
N PRO A 81 16.53 -8.80 0.95
CA PRO A 81 16.32 -9.65 -0.23
C PRO A 81 15.15 -10.65 -0.10
N ILE A 82 14.71 -10.95 1.13
CA ILE A 82 13.54 -11.81 1.41
C ILE A 82 12.26 -11.19 0.84
N LEU A 83 12.15 -9.86 0.85
CA LEU A 83 11.01 -9.17 0.25
C LEU A 83 11.01 -9.41 -1.26
N VAL A 84 12.14 -9.15 -1.91
CA VAL A 84 12.33 -9.31 -3.36
C VAL A 84 11.99 -10.73 -3.83
N SER A 85 12.43 -11.77 -3.12
CA SER A 85 12.20 -13.17 -3.55
C SER A 85 10.74 -13.62 -3.44
N THR A 86 9.95 -13.06 -2.51
CA THR A 86 8.57 -13.48 -2.25
C THR A 86 7.56 -12.84 -3.22
N TRP A 87 7.89 -11.68 -3.78
CA TRP A 87 6.97 -10.85 -4.57
C TRP A 87 6.60 -11.43 -5.94
N PRO A 88 7.53 -12.01 -6.73
CA PRO A 88 7.20 -12.67 -8.00
C PRO A 88 6.17 -13.80 -7.83
N HIS A 89 6.27 -14.57 -6.74
CA HIS A 89 5.32 -15.65 -6.46
C HIS A 89 3.91 -15.11 -6.18
N LEU A 90 3.79 -13.96 -5.51
CA LEU A 90 2.48 -13.37 -5.21
C LEU A 90 1.72 -12.87 -6.45
N LEU A 91 2.43 -12.44 -7.51
CA LEU A 91 1.81 -12.13 -8.80
C LEU A 91 1.25 -13.38 -9.50
N ILE A 92 1.89 -14.54 -9.32
CA ILE A 92 1.43 -15.82 -9.90
C ILE A 92 0.11 -16.27 -9.25
N TYR A 93 -0.08 -16.02 -7.94
CA TYR A 93 -1.29 -16.44 -7.20
C TYR A 93 -2.42 -15.39 -7.15
N GLY A 94 -2.29 -14.24 -7.82
CA GLY A 94 -3.39 -13.27 -7.94
C GLY A 94 -3.96 -12.73 -6.62
N ARG A 95 -3.21 -12.78 -5.51
CA ARG A 95 -3.71 -12.27 -4.21
C ARG A 95 -3.46 -10.78 -4.03
N ARG A 96 -4.57 -10.08 -3.80
CA ARG A 96 -4.68 -8.67 -3.40
C ARG A 96 -3.95 -8.44 -2.07
N SER A 97 -2.98 -7.52 -2.07
CA SER A 97 -2.30 -6.89 -0.92
C SER A 97 -1.40 -7.78 -0.04
N SER A 98 -0.08 -7.61 -0.19
CA SER A 98 0.97 -8.17 0.69
C SER A 98 1.46 -7.20 1.76
N LEU A 99 0.99 -5.94 1.77
CA LEU A 99 1.46 -4.89 2.70
C LEU A 99 1.09 -5.17 4.17
N LEU A 100 0.21 -6.14 4.45
CA LEU A 100 -0.14 -6.55 5.82
C LEU A 100 0.82 -7.57 6.45
N ARG A 101 1.86 -8.05 5.73
CA ARG A 101 2.74 -9.12 6.24
C ARG A 101 4.01 -8.67 6.97
N TYR A 102 4.44 -7.41 6.86
CA TYR A 102 5.67 -6.93 7.52
C TYR A 102 5.46 -5.58 8.23
N PRO A 103 4.87 -5.58 9.44
CA PRO A 103 4.67 -4.37 10.24
C PRO A 103 5.98 -3.69 10.68
N SER A 104 7.09 -4.44 10.72
CA SER A 104 8.41 -3.95 11.12
C SER A 104 9.02 -2.94 10.15
N LEU A 105 8.56 -2.90 8.90
CA LEU A 105 9.01 -1.93 7.90
C LEU A 105 8.18 -0.64 7.89
N VAL A 106 7.09 -0.60 8.65
CA VAL A 106 6.17 0.55 8.73
C VAL A 106 6.39 1.37 10.01
N ARG A 107 7.08 0.82 11.02
CA ARG A 107 7.45 1.55 12.25
C ARG A 107 8.95 1.83 12.27
N LYS A 108 9.32 3.04 11.91
CA LYS A 108 10.44 3.77 12.53
C LYS A 108 9.88 5.03 13.15
#